data_AF-I1C0Z9-F1
#
_entry.id   AF-I1C0Z9-F1
#
_cell.length_a   1.000
_cell.length_b   1.000
_cell.length_c   1.000
_cell.angle_alpha   90.00
_cell.angle_beta   90.00
_cell.angle_gamma   90.00
#
_symmetry.space_group_name_H-M   'P 1'
#
loop_
_entity.id
_entity.type
_entity.pdbx_description
1 polymer ?
#
loop_
_entity_poly.entity_id
_entity_poly.type
_entity_poly.pdbx_seq_one_letter_code
_entity_poly.pdbx_strand_id
1 'polypeptide(L)'
;MKHLISTIHRDPKQLEPQWLNALLGRLFLSVYKTEKVRQFFYQKVMTKVAKLNARRPPYLGEITLRSVDGGHAAPTLTQPRLIHLSPQGEYTCEMHVAYQGCFRVELETVLKWTYSDRLPPIHIQLVLAITLKSLEGKMMIKIKEPPTNRAWYSFYHSPKMDWVIEPVVWEKRIGYSVVNGMGSIFDKQDQELQPKPSPTPTLSGEPTK
;
A
#
# COMPACT_ATOMS: atom_id res chain seq x y z
N MET A 1 -36.29 -0.18 -45.25
CA MET A 1 -34.92 0.34 -45.00
C MET A 1 -34.68 0.90 -43.59
N LYS A 2 -35.70 1.33 -42.82
CA LYS A 2 -35.50 1.87 -41.45
C LYS A 2 -35.33 0.81 -40.33
N HIS A 3 -35.73 -0.44 -40.56
CA HIS A 3 -35.60 -1.56 -39.60
C HIS A 3 -34.21 -2.23 -39.57
N LEU A 4 -33.37 -1.97 -40.58
CA LEU A 4 -31.99 -2.51 -40.62
C LEU A 4 -31.01 -1.62 -39.83
N ILE A 5 -31.29 -0.32 -39.68
CA ILE A 5 -30.45 0.63 -38.97
C ILE A 5 -30.65 0.53 -37.44
N SER A 6 -31.82 0.10 -36.97
CA SER A 6 -32.11 -0.18 -35.56
C SER A 6 -31.41 -1.44 -35.04
N THR A 7 -31.13 -2.43 -35.91
CA THR A 7 -30.38 -3.65 -35.54
C THR A 7 -28.88 -3.41 -35.43
N ILE A 8 -28.35 -2.41 -36.14
CA ILE A 8 -26.93 -2.02 -36.09
C ILE A 8 -26.60 -1.26 -34.78
N HIS A 9 -27.61 -0.63 -34.16
CA HIS A 9 -27.51 -0.02 -32.83
C HIS A 9 -27.96 -0.94 -31.70
N ARG A 10 -27.88 -2.29 -31.85
CA ARG A 10 -27.98 -3.20 -30.70
C ARG A 10 -26.99 -2.72 -29.64
N ASP A 11 -27.54 -2.20 -28.54
CA ASP A 11 -26.81 -1.42 -27.56
C ASP A 11 -25.54 -2.20 -27.13
N PRO A 12 -24.32 -1.67 -27.39
CA PRO A 12 -23.07 -2.32 -27.01
C PRO A 12 -22.93 -2.54 -25.50
N LYS A 13 -23.88 -2.05 -24.70
CA LYS A 13 -24.06 -2.35 -23.27
C LYS A 13 -24.71 -3.70 -22.97
N GLN A 14 -25.32 -4.39 -23.95
CA GLN A 14 -25.98 -5.68 -23.71
C GLN A 14 -25.09 -6.92 -23.97
N LEU A 15 -23.88 -6.76 -24.51
CA LEU A 15 -22.89 -7.85 -24.58
C LEU A 15 -22.15 -8.00 -23.23
N GLU A 16 -22.88 -7.91 -22.12
CA GLU A 16 -22.39 -8.38 -20.83
C GLU A 16 -22.67 -9.89 -20.80
N PRO A 17 -21.65 -10.75 -20.65
CA PRO A 17 -21.89 -12.16 -20.44
C PRO A 17 -22.47 -12.35 -19.04
N GLN A 18 -23.78 -12.08 -18.87
CA GLN A 18 -24.47 -12.13 -17.59
C GLN A 18 -24.31 -13.48 -16.91
N TRP A 19 -24.33 -14.57 -17.69
CA TRP A 19 -24.07 -15.92 -17.19
C TRP A 19 -22.64 -16.06 -16.64
N LEU A 20 -21.64 -15.43 -17.26
CA LEU A 20 -20.23 -15.48 -16.84
C LEU A 20 -20.04 -14.64 -15.59
N ASN A 21 -20.61 -13.44 -15.54
CA ASN A 21 -20.57 -12.59 -14.34
C ASN A 21 -21.31 -13.25 -13.17
N ALA A 22 -22.45 -13.90 -13.42
CA ALA A 22 -23.15 -14.69 -12.41
C ALA A 22 -22.33 -15.88 -11.93
N LEU A 23 -21.65 -16.59 -12.85
CA LEU A 23 -20.75 -17.70 -12.51
C LEU A 23 -19.55 -17.21 -11.68
N LEU A 24 -18.90 -16.11 -12.10
CA LEU A 24 -17.79 -15.50 -11.38
C LEU A 24 -18.23 -15.02 -10.00
N GLY A 25 -19.41 -14.42 -9.88
CA GLY A 25 -19.99 -14.04 -8.59
C GLY A 25 -20.22 -15.26 -7.68
N ARG A 26 -20.75 -16.36 -8.20
CA ARG A 26 -20.95 -17.60 -7.43
C ARG A 26 -19.63 -18.24 -7.01
N LEU A 27 -18.66 -18.33 -7.92
CA LEU A 27 -17.31 -18.83 -7.62
C LEU A 27 -16.65 -17.95 -6.57
N PHE A 28 -16.73 -16.63 -6.71
CA PHE A 28 -16.22 -15.69 -5.73
C PHE A 28 -16.88 -15.91 -4.37
N LEU A 29 -18.20 -15.92 -4.26
CA LEU A 29 -18.89 -16.14 -2.98
C LEU A 29 -18.56 -17.50 -2.34
N SER A 30 -18.38 -18.54 -3.16
CA SER A 30 -17.97 -19.87 -2.69
C SER A 30 -16.54 -19.90 -2.14
N VAL A 31 -15.68 -19.00 -2.60
CA VAL A 31 -14.22 -19.10 -2.41
C VAL A 31 -13.68 -17.96 -1.53
N TYR A 32 -14.35 -16.81 -1.50
CA TYR A 32 -13.89 -15.54 -0.91
C TYR A 32 -13.58 -15.63 0.58
N LYS A 33 -14.26 -16.50 1.33
CA LYS A 33 -14.01 -16.71 2.77
C LYS A 33 -13.13 -17.93 3.08
N THR A 34 -12.56 -18.57 2.05
CA THR A 34 -11.73 -19.76 2.24
C THR A 34 -10.31 -19.38 2.60
N GLU A 35 -9.74 -20.08 3.60
CA GLU A 35 -8.37 -19.88 4.07
C GLU A 35 -7.32 -20.00 2.96
N LYS A 36 -7.55 -20.89 1.98
CA LYS A 36 -6.68 -21.05 0.80
C LYS A 36 -6.52 -19.76 0.00
N VAL A 37 -7.57 -18.97 -0.12
CA VAL A 37 -7.58 -17.73 -0.91
C VAL A 37 -6.95 -16.60 -0.14
N ARG A 38 -7.22 -16.53 1.16
CA ARG A 38 -6.51 -15.65 2.07
C ARG A 38 -5.00 -15.88 1.99
N GLN A 39 -4.57 -17.14 2.06
CA GLN A 39 -3.16 -17.51 1.93
C GLN A 39 -2.60 -17.19 0.54
N PHE A 40 -3.36 -17.42 -0.53
CA PHE A 40 -2.94 -17.05 -1.88
C PHE A 40 -2.66 -15.54 -2.02
N PHE A 41 -3.58 -14.70 -1.53
CA PHE A 41 -3.38 -13.25 -1.53
C PHE A 41 -2.23 -12.83 -0.63
N TYR A 42 -2.15 -13.38 0.58
CA TYR A 42 -1.07 -13.14 1.52
C TYR A 42 0.30 -13.42 0.87
N GLN A 43 0.49 -14.57 0.24
CA GLN A 43 1.75 -14.94 -0.41
C GLN A 43 2.10 -14.02 -1.59
N LYS A 44 1.10 -13.64 -2.41
CA LYS A 44 1.30 -12.69 -3.50
C LYS A 44 1.72 -11.32 -2.99
N VAL A 45 1.05 -10.79 -1.97
CA VAL A 45 1.39 -9.49 -1.37
C VAL A 45 2.75 -9.58 -0.69
N MET A 46 3.04 -10.64 0.06
CA MET A 46 4.33 -10.84 0.73
C MET A 46 5.50 -10.84 -0.27
N THR A 47 5.33 -11.46 -1.44
CA THR A 47 6.33 -11.43 -2.51
C THR A 47 6.58 -10.00 -3.02
N LYS A 48 5.54 -9.15 -3.05
CA LYS A 48 5.68 -7.73 -3.42
C LYS A 48 6.33 -6.92 -2.31
N VAL A 49 5.95 -7.16 -1.05
CA VAL A 49 6.55 -6.52 0.13
C VAL A 49 8.04 -6.87 0.23
N ALA A 50 8.44 -8.12 -0.01
CA ALA A 50 9.84 -8.53 -0.02
C ALA A 50 10.68 -7.72 -1.04
N LYS A 51 10.11 -7.46 -2.23
CA LYS A 51 10.76 -6.60 -3.24
C LYS A 51 10.87 -5.15 -2.79
N LEU A 52 9.90 -4.65 -2.02
CA LEU A 52 9.94 -3.31 -1.44
C LEU A 52 10.98 -3.22 -0.32
N ASN A 53 11.07 -4.23 0.55
CA ASN A 53 12.07 -4.32 1.61
C ASN A 53 13.50 -4.30 1.05
N ALA A 54 13.75 -4.90 -0.11
CA ALA A 54 15.07 -4.86 -0.77
C ALA A 54 15.49 -3.45 -1.23
N ARG A 55 14.54 -2.53 -1.44
CA ARG A 55 14.78 -1.14 -1.87
C ARG A 55 14.46 -0.13 -0.77
N ARG A 56 14.43 -0.60 0.48
CA ARG A 56 13.96 0.18 1.63
C ARG A 56 14.97 1.28 2.01
N PRO A 57 14.49 2.52 2.28
CA PRO A 57 15.32 3.57 2.87
C PRO A 57 15.80 3.26 4.30
N PRO A 58 16.97 3.78 4.74
CA PRO A 58 17.58 3.43 6.02
C PRO A 58 16.76 3.88 7.25
N TYR A 59 15.93 4.91 7.11
CA TYR A 59 15.07 5.43 8.17
C TYR A 59 13.81 4.59 8.43
N LEU A 60 13.42 3.69 7.52
CA LEU A 60 12.27 2.81 7.74
C LEU A 60 12.69 1.50 8.40
N GLY A 61 11.83 0.88 9.19
CA GLY A 61 12.02 -0.47 9.72
C GLY A 61 11.64 -1.51 8.67
N GLU A 62 11.75 -2.80 9.01
CA GLU A 62 11.17 -3.83 8.15
C GLU A 62 9.70 -3.52 7.86
N ILE A 63 9.30 -3.61 6.59
CA ILE A 63 7.89 -3.48 6.20
C ILE A 63 7.31 -4.89 6.28
N THR A 64 6.38 -5.09 7.21
CA THR A 64 5.68 -6.35 7.43
C THR A 64 4.22 -6.22 7.00
N LEU A 65 3.62 -7.36 6.68
CA LEU A 65 2.22 -7.43 6.28
C LEU A 65 1.35 -7.70 7.51
N ARG A 66 0.54 -6.72 7.91
CA ARG A 66 -0.37 -6.86 9.06
C ARG A 66 -1.64 -7.60 8.69
N SER A 67 -2.29 -7.18 7.61
CA SER A 67 -3.53 -7.78 7.14
C SER A 67 -3.69 -7.62 5.62
N VAL A 68 -4.42 -8.56 5.01
CA VAL A 68 -4.83 -8.49 3.60
C VAL A 68 -6.29 -8.88 3.51
N ASP A 69 -7.08 -8.01 2.89
CA ASP A 69 -8.46 -8.25 2.51
C ASP A 69 -8.59 -8.25 0.98
N GLY A 70 -9.13 -9.35 0.45
CA GLY A 70 -9.41 -9.55 -0.98
C GLY A 70 -10.46 -8.59 -1.55
N GLY A 71 -11.17 -7.86 -0.69
CA GLY A 71 -12.29 -7.00 -1.06
C GLY A 71 -13.59 -7.79 -1.28
N HIS A 72 -14.74 -7.13 -1.32
CA HIS A 72 -16.06 -7.74 -1.10
C HIS A 72 -16.83 -8.08 -2.37
N ALA A 73 -16.28 -7.76 -3.55
CA ALA A 73 -16.94 -7.94 -4.84
C ALA A 73 -16.04 -8.66 -5.84
N ALA A 74 -16.65 -9.49 -6.68
CA ALA A 74 -15.97 -10.14 -7.79
C ALA A 74 -15.69 -9.14 -8.93
N PRO A 75 -14.62 -9.33 -9.72
CA PRO A 75 -14.43 -8.58 -10.94
C PRO A 75 -15.52 -8.94 -11.96
N THR A 76 -16.10 -7.94 -12.61
CA THR A 76 -17.05 -8.09 -13.70
C THR A 76 -16.34 -8.01 -15.04
N LEU A 77 -16.72 -8.89 -15.97
CA LEU A 77 -16.22 -8.91 -17.34
C LEU A 77 -17.33 -8.44 -18.27
N THR A 78 -17.03 -7.50 -19.14
CA THR A 78 -17.97 -6.96 -20.13
C THR A 78 -17.34 -6.92 -21.51
N GLN A 79 -18.20 -6.88 -22.54
CA GLN A 79 -17.78 -6.74 -23.93
C GLN A 79 -16.69 -7.75 -24.38
N PRO A 80 -16.88 -9.06 -24.15
CA PRO A 80 -15.95 -10.05 -24.65
C PRO A 80 -15.97 -10.06 -26.18
N ARG A 81 -14.81 -9.93 -26.79
CA ARG A 81 -14.63 -9.90 -28.25
C ARG A 81 -13.52 -10.85 -28.65
N LEU A 82 -13.83 -11.78 -29.55
CA LEU A 82 -12.81 -12.62 -30.17
C LEU A 82 -12.04 -11.78 -31.21
N ILE A 83 -10.72 -11.69 -31.06
CA ILE A 83 -9.84 -10.91 -31.95
C ILE A 83 -9.24 -11.82 -33.01
N HIS A 84 -8.76 -12.99 -32.60
CA HIS A 84 -8.10 -13.94 -33.49
C HIS A 84 -8.39 -15.37 -33.03
N LEU A 85 -8.63 -16.25 -34.00
CA LEU A 85 -8.70 -17.70 -33.79
C LEU A 85 -8.02 -18.36 -34.98
N SER A 86 -6.91 -19.04 -34.70
CA SER A 86 -6.17 -19.80 -35.71
C SER A 86 -6.75 -21.22 -35.82
N PRO A 87 -6.73 -21.85 -37.02
CA PRO A 87 -7.07 -23.27 -37.18
C PRO A 87 -6.23 -24.22 -36.30
N GLN A 88 -5.02 -23.80 -35.92
CA GLN A 88 -4.09 -24.51 -35.04
C GLN A 88 -4.45 -24.39 -33.54
N GLY A 89 -5.45 -23.59 -33.18
CA GLY A 89 -5.93 -23.45 -31.80
C GLY A 89 -5.31 -22.28 -31.01
N GLU A 90 -4.49 -21.43 -31.62
CA GLU A 90 -4.14 -20.13 -31.01
C GLU A 90 -5.39 -19.24 -30.96
N TYR A 91 -5.75 -18.75 -29.77
CA TYR A 91 -6.86 -17.83 -29.61
C TYR A 91 -6.43 -16.55 -28.89
N THR A 92 -7.02 -15.44 -29.32
CA THR A 92 -6.87 -14.14 -28.66
C THR A 92 -8.24 -13.51 -28.49
N CYS A 93 -8.59 -13.20 -27.26
CA CYS A 93 -9.82 -12.48 -26.93
C CYS A 93 -9.51 -11.19 -26.17
N GLU A 94 -10.44 -10.27 -26.27
CA GLU A 94 -10.45 -8.99 -25.61
C GLU A 94 -11.68 -8.90 -24.71
N MET A 95 -11.57 -8.23 -23.58
CA MET A 95 -12.68 -7.94 -22.69
C MET A 95 -12.41 -6.71 -21.85
N HIS A 96 -13.46 -6.03 -21.41
CA HIS A 96 -13.38 -5.00 -20.39
C HIS A 96 -13.48 -5.65 -19.02
N VAL A 97 -12.55 -5.31 -18.14
CA VAL A 97 -12.53 -5.76 -16.74
C VAL A 97 -12.84 -4.56 -15.86
N ALA A 98 -13.83 -4.70 -14.99
CA ALA A 98 -14.10 -3.75 -13.93
C ALA A 98 -14.14 -4.48 -12.58
N TYR A 99 -13.48 -3.91 -11.58
CA TYR A 99 -13.44 -4.43 -10.23
C TYR A 99 -13.74 -3.29 -9.26
N GLN A 100 -14.68 -3.52 -8.35
CA GLN A 100 -15.14 -2.57 -7.34
C GLN A 100 -15.25 -3.26 -5.97
N GLY A 101 -14.23 -4.04 -5.61
CA GLY A 101 -14.23 -4.83 -4.39
C GLY A 101 -13.58 -4.16 -3.18
N CYS A 102 -12.89 -3.03 -3.33
CA CYS A 102 -12.12 -2.41 -2.25
C CYS A 102 -11.06 -3.35 -1.66
N PHE A 103 -10.17 -3.89 -2.50
CA PHE A 103 -9.03 -4.69 -2.05
C PHE A 103 -8.16 -3.85 -1.10
N ARG A 104 -7.89 -4.35 0.11
CA ARG A 104 -7.20 -3.59 1.16
C ARG A 104 -6.01 -4.36 1.71
N VAL A 105 -4.89 -3.67 1.86
CA VAL A 105 -3.64 -4.19 2.43
C VAL A 105 -3.20 -3.27 3.53
N GLU A 106 -2.90 -3.81 4.70
CA GLU A 106 -2.33 -3.06 5.81
C GLU A 106 -0.88 -3.48 6.02
N LEU A 107 0.01 -2.52 5.86
CA LEU A 107 1.44 -2.69 6.07
C LEU A 107 1.82 -2.07 7.41
N GLU A 108 2.69 -2.74 8.14
CA GLU A 108 3.27 -2.25 9.39
C GLU A 108 4.76 -1.99 9.18
N THR A 109 5.27 -0.90 9.74
CA THR A 109 6.71 -0.59 9.73
C THR A 109 7.08 0.34 10.88
N VAL A 110 8.38 0.42 11.21
CA VAL A 110 8.87 1.27 12.31
C VAL A 110 9.74 2.39 11.76
N LEU A 111 9.30 3.64 11.80
CA LEU A 111 10.12 4.79 11.44
C LEU A 111 11.19 5.02 12.52
N LYS A 112 12.45 5.04 12.10
CA LYS A 112 13.63 5.37 12.91
C LYS A 112 14.13 6.74 12.47
N TRP A 113 13.97 7.74 13.32
CA TRP A 113 14.39 9.10 13.04
C TRP A 113 15.44 9.57 14.06
N THR A 114 16.61 9.98 13.57
CA THR A 114 17.69 10.56 14.38
C THR A 114 17.92 11.99 13.92
N TYR A 115 17.64 12.98 14.78
CA TYR A 115 17.82 14.40 14.45
C TYR A 115 19.27 14.88 14.68
N SER A 116 19.93 14.37 15.72
CA SER A 116 21.31 14.69 16.09
C SER A 116 21.89 13.58 16.96
N ASP A 117 23.20 13.36 16.93
CA ASP A 117 23.91 12.40 17.78
C ASP A 117 23.74 12.68 19.27
N ARG A 118 23.34 13.90 19.63
CA ARG A 118 23.11 14.34 21.01
C ARG A 118 21.71 14.03 21.53
N LEU A 119 20.76 13.67 20.65
CA LEU A 119 19.38 13.39 21.02
C LEU A 119 19.05 11.91 20.81
N PRO A 120 18.22 11.31 21.67
CA PRO A 120 17.84 9.91 21.52
C PRO A 120 17.04 9.71 20.21
N PRO A 121 17.28 8.60 19.49
CA PRO A 121 16.55 8.29 18.27
C PRO A 121 15.07 8.02 18.57
N ILE A 122 14.20 8.52 17.70
CA ILE A 122 12.75 8.37 17.79
C ILE A 122 12.33 7.14 16.99
N HIS A 123 11.59 6.24 17.64
CA HIS A 123 10.98 5.07 17.02
C HIS A 123 9.47 5.23 17.00
N ILE A 124 8.88 5.33 15.81
CA ILE A 124 7.44 5.43 15.64
C ILE A 124 6.93 4.21 14.89
N GLN A 125 5.94 3.51 15.47
CA GLN A 125 5.23 2.44 14.78
C GLN A 125 4.22 3.04 13.81
N LEU A 126 4.30 2.64 12.55
CA LEU A 126 3.46 3.08 11.45
C LEU A 126 2.63 1.91 10.94
N VAL A 127 1.34 2.14 10.79
CA VAL A 127 0.46 1.24 10.05
C VAL A 127 -0.13 2.00 8.88
N LEU A 128 0.13 1.53 7.66
CA LEU A 128 -0.35 2.11 6.42
C LEU A 128 -1.40 1.19 5.79
N ALA A 129 -2.62 1.68 5.62
CA ALA A 129 -3.64 1.00 4.81
C ALA A 129 -3.57 1.51 3.37
N ILE A 130 -3.50 0.57 2.44
CA ILE A 130 -3.54 0.79 1.00
C ILE A 130 -4.79 0.09 0.48
N THR A 131 -5.74 0.85 -0.05
CA THR A 131 -7.02 0.35 -0.56
C THR A 131 -7.15 0.66 -2.06
N LEU A 132 -7.35 -0.37 -2.87
CA LEU A 132 -7.77 -0.26 -4.27
C LEU A 132 -9.30 -0.25 -4.33
N LYS A 133 -9.90 0.93 -4.48
CA LYS A 133 -11.35 1.09 -4.57
C LYS A 133 -11.91 0.48 -5.85
N SER A 134 -11.31 0.87 -6.97
CA SER A 134 -11.74 0.46 -8.31
C SER A 134 -10.56 0.21 -9.24
N LEU A 135 -10.72 -0.77 -10.12
CA LEU A 135 -9.84 -1.05 -11.24
C LEU A 135 -10.70 -1.25 -12.49
N GLU A 136 -10.43 -0.50 -13.53
CA GLU A 136 -11.13 -0.62 -14.82
C GLU A 136 -10.15 -0.57 -15.98
N GLY A 137 -10.29 -1.48 -16.94
CA GLY A 137 -9.47 -1.43 -18.14
C GLY A 137 -9.81 -2.50 -19.16
N LYS A 138 -9.38 -2.24 -20.40
CA LYS A 138 -9.49 -3.18 -21.51
C LYS A 138 -8.32 -4.17 -21.45
N MET A 139 -8.64 -5.45 -21.35
CA MET A 139 -7.69 -6.55 -21.24
C MET A 139 -7.73 -7.45 -22.48
N MET A 140 -6.56 -7.94 -22.89
CA MET A 140 -6.37 -9.00 -23.87
C MET A 140 -5.95 -10.29 -23.14
N ILE A 141 -6.53 -11.42 -23.53
CA ILE A 141 -6.06 -12.75 -23.16
C ILE A 141 -5.66 -13.48 -24.43
N LYS A 142 -4.48 -14.08 -24.42
CA LYS A 142 -3.94 -14.85 -25.54
C LYS A 142 -3.50 -16.22 -25.07
N ILE A 143 -4.06 -17.27 -25.66
CA ILE A 143 -3.63 -18.66 -25.41
C ILE A 143 -2.97 -19.19 -26.67
N LYS A 144 -1.76 -19.72 -26.47
CA LYS A 144 -0.95 -20.29 -27.55
C LYS A 144 -1.51 -21.64 -28.01
N GLU A 145 -1.20 -21.98 -29.26
CA GLU A 145 -1.52 -23.28 -29.83
C GLU A 145 -0.84 -24.44 -29.04
N PRO A 146 -1.48 -25.62 -28.95
CA PRO A 146 -0.83 -26.84 -28.50
C PRO A 146 0.45 -27.10 -29.31
N PRO A 147 1.58 -27.56 -28.72
CA PRO A 147 1.71 -28.22 -27.40
C PRO A 147 1.88 -27.26 -26.21
N THR A 148 1.76 -25.94 -26.40
CA THR A 148 2.10 -24.97 -25.37
C THR A 148 0.91 -24.65 -24.44
N ASN A 149 0.96 -25.08 -23.16
CA ASN A 149 -0.05 -24.73 -22.14
C ASN A 149 0.14 -23.31 -21.54
N ARG A 150 0.47 -22.30 -22.36
CA ARG A 150 0.72 -20.92 -21.87
C ARG A 150 -0.41 -19.98 -22.26
N ALA A 151 -0.98 -19.36 -21.25
CA ALA A 151 -1.88 -18.22 -21.39
C ALA A 151 -1.14 -16.93 -21.00
N TRP A 152 -1.35 -15.88 -21.78
CA TRP A 152 -0.87 -14.54 -21.56
C TRP A 152 -2.07 -13.62 -21.34
N TYR A 153 -1.92 -12.66 -20.44
CA TYR A 153 -2.93 -11.64 -20.22
C TYR A 153 -2.23 -10.29 -20.06
N SER A 154 -2.81 -9.24 -20.63
CA SER A 154 -2.29 -7.87 -20.50
C SER A 154 -3.42 -6.86 -20.68
N PHE A 155 -3.25 -5.68 -20.10
CA PHE A 155 -4.09 -4.54 -20.46
C PHE A 155 -3.56 -3.89 -21.74
N TYR A 156 -4.45 -3.37 -22.58
CA TYR A 156 -4.07 -2.61 -23.78
C TYR A 156 -3.43 -1.27 -23.43
N HIS A 157 -4.00 -0.61 -22.43
CA HIS A 157 -3.52 0.66 -21.88
C HIS A 157 -3.40 0.53 -20.37
N SER A 158 -2.72 1.47 -19.72
CA SER A 158 -2.73 1.53 -18.27
C SER A 158 -4.18 1.56 -17.78
N PRO A 159 -4.62 0.58 -16.98
CA PRO A 159 -5.98 0.59 -16.47
C PRO A 159 -6.17 1.76 -15.52
N LYS A 160 -7.41 2.26 -15.43
CA LYS A 160 -7.79 3.25 -14.44
C LYS A 160 -7.83 2.56 -13.08
N MET A 161 -7.04 3.06 -12.14
CA MET A 161 -6.98 2.52 -10.78
C MET A 161 -7.18 3.65 -9.78
N ASP A 162 -8.15 3.46 -8.87
CA ASP A 162 -8.42 4.41 -7.80
C ASP A 162 -7.86 3.87 -6.48
N TRP A 163 -6.66 4.33 -6.13
CA TRP A 163 -5.96 3.96 -4.91
C TRP A 163 -6.20 4.99 -3.80
N VAL A 164 -6.37 4.52 -2.57
CA VAL A 164 -6.40 5.33 -1.35
C VAL A 164 -5.34 4.81 -0.40
N ILE A 165 -4.51 5.71 0.12
CA ILE A 165 -3.44 5.40 1.05
C ILE A 165 -3.67 6.25 2.30
N GLU A 166 -3.87 5.59 3.44
CA GLU A 166 -4.18 6.26 4.71
C GLU A 166 -3.39 5.63 5.88
N PRO A 167 -2.87 6.44 6.82
CA PRO A 167 -2.29 5.93 8.05
C PRO A 167 -3.39 5.47 9.01
N VAL A 168 -3.31 4.25 9.53
CA VAL A 168 -4.34 3.66 10.42
C VAL A 168 -4.05 3.91 11.89
N VAL A 169 -2.78 3.84 12.31
CA VAL A 169 -2.36 4.05 13.70
C VAL A 169 -1.04 4.80 13.71
N TRP A 170 -1.02 5.92 14.43
CA TRP A 170 0.20 6.60 14.89
C TRP A 170 0.11 6.68 16.41
N GLU A 171 0.56 5.65 17.12
CA GLU A 171 0.65 5.75 18.59
C GLU A 171 1.71 6.80 18.91
N LYS A 172 1.27 7.98 19.32
CA LYS A 172 2.11 9.08 19.78
C LYS A 172 2.69 8.73 21.16
N ARG A 173 3.52 7.69 21.24
CA ARG A 173 4.42 7.46 22.38
C ARG A 173 5.65 8.33 22.21
N ILE A 174 5.45 9.65 22.17
CA ILE A 174 6.55 10.55 22.49
C ILE A 174 6.80 10.29 23.98
N GLY A 175 7.87 9.57 24.29
CA GLY A 175 8.30 9.41 25.67
C GLY A 175 8.48 10.81 26.26
N TYR A 176 7.55 11.23 27.13
CA TYR A 176 7.63 12.45 27.93
C TYR A 176 8.95 12.56 28.73
N SER A 177 9.74 11.48 28.76
CA SER A 177 11.09 11.45 29.32
C SER A 177 12.11 12.32 28.55
N VAL A 178 11.93 12.58 27.24
CA VAL A 178 12.89 13.40 26.47
C VAL A 178 12.72 14.89 26.77
N VAL A 179 11.48 15.35 27.01
CA VAL A 179 11.19 16.76 27.34
C VAL A 179 11.72 17.11 28.75
N ASN A 180 11.66 16.18 29.70
CA ASN A 180 12.19 16.40 31.04
C ASN A 180 13.73 16.42 31.08
N GLY A 181 14.40 15.61 30.24
CA GLY A 181 15.86 15.61 30.14
C GLY A 181 16.43 16.86 29.48
N MET A 182 15.72 17.41 28.48
CA MET A 182 16.15 18.60 27.75
C MET A 182 16.13 19.87 28.61
N GLY A 183 15.17 20.00 29.54
CA GLY A 183 15.15 21.12 30.50
C GLY A 183 16.42 21.18 31.37
N SER A 184 16.90 20.03 31.84
CA SER A 184 18.09 19.97 32.71
C SER A 184 19.42 20.33 32.00
N ILE A 185 19.46 20.31 30.68
CA ILE A 185 20.65 20.70 29.90
C ILE A 185 20.68 22.22 29.70
N PHE A 186 19.51 22.85 29.47
CA PHE A 186 19.40 24.31 29.43
C PHE A 186 19.66 24.93 30.81
N ASP A 187 19.14 24.33 31.89
CA ASP A 187 19.38 24.78 33.27
C ASP A 187 20.88 24.74 33.65
N LYS A 188 21.64 23.78 33.13
CA LYS A 188 23.09 23.70 33.36
C LYS A 188 23.88 24.74 32.57
N GLN A 189 23.43 25.10 31.38
CA GLN A 189 24.08 26.13 30.55
C GLN A 189 23.84 27.54 31.11
N ASP A 190 22.67 27.80 31.70
CA ASP A 190 22.39 29.07 32.39
C ASP A 190 23.16 29.21 33.72
N GLN A 191 23.57 28.09 34.33
CA GLN A 191 24.37 28.09 35.56
C GLN A 191 25.87 28.34 35.32
N GLU A 192 26.42 27.97 34.15
CA GLU A 192 27.81 28.27 33.77
C GLU A 192 28.03 29.71 33.28
N LEU A 193 26.96 30.41 32.87
CA LEU A 193 27.02 31.82 32.41
C LEU A 193 26.87 32.84 33.54
N GLN A 194 26.67 32.41 34.79
CA GLN A 194 26.68 33.34 35.93
C GLN A 194 28.11 33.75 36.28
N PRO A 195 28.40 35.06 36.42
CA PRO A 195 29.75 35.53 36.74
C PRO A 195 30.18 35.03 38.12
N LYS A 196 31.32 34.35 38.17
CA LYS A 196 31.96 33.87 39.40
C LYS A 196 32.15 35.06 40.36
N PRO A 197 31.73 34.97 41.64
CA PRO A 197 31.87 36.08 42.57
C PRO A 197 33.35 36.45 42.72
N SER A 198 33.64 37.75 42.58
CA SER A 198 34.96 38.33 42.74
C SER A 198 35.50 38.05 44.15
N PRO A 199 36.81 37.77 44.29
CA PRO A 199 37.41 37.54 45.60
C PRO A 199 37.35 38.83 46.43
N THR A 200 36.70 38.77 47.59
CA THR A 200 36.67 39.84 48.59
C THR A 200 38.09 40.19 49.02
N PRO A 201 38.50 41.47 49.00
CA PRO A 201 39.80 41.86 49.50
C PRO A 201 39.81 41.77 51.03
N THR A 202 40.58 40.85 51.58
CA THR A 202 40.92 40.83 53.00
C THR A 202 41.86 42.01 53.28
N LEU A 203 41.30 43.12 53.78
CA LEU A 203 42.07 44.25 54.27
C LEU A 203 42.77 43.86 55.58
N SER A 204 44.09 44.01 55.55
CA SER A 204 45.07 43.85 56.60
C SER A 204 44.96 44.89 57.72
N GLY A 205 45.47 44.51 58.91
CA GLY A 205 45.82 45.41 60.03
C GLY A 205 44.90 45.18 61.22
N GLU A 206 45.37 45.06 62.46
CA GLU A 206 46.49 45.77 63.09
C GLU A 206 46.68 45.18 64.53
N PRO A 207 47.49 45.76 65.46
CA PRO A 207 48.87 45.38 65.73
C PRO A 207 49.12 44.80 67.14
N THR A 208 50.38 44.40 67.31
CA THR A 208 51.20 44.18 68.51
C THR A 208 50.71 44.72 69.86
N LYS A 209 50.82 43.85 70.88
CA LYS A 209 51.72 44.07 72.02
C LYS A 209 52.19 42.76 72.61
#